data_AF-A0A3E1F144-F1
#
_entry.id   AF-A0A3E1F144-F1
#
_cell.length_a   1.000
_cell.length_b   1.000
_cell.length_c   1.000
_cell.angle_alpha   90.00
_cell.angle_beta   90.00
_cell.angle_gamma   90.00
#
_symmetry.space_group_name_H-M   'P 1'
#
loop_
_entity.id
_entity.type
_entity.pdbx_description
1 polymer ?
#
loop_
_entity_poly.entity_id
_entity_poly.type
_entity_poly.pdbx_seq_one_letter_code
_entity_poly.pdbx_strand_id
1 'polypeptide(L)'
;MKNILYSLMLLLGVALISCTKNCDNQPTACEDELPTGTVCQAYYTSWFYNVDNNKCEEQGYSGCSPIGFETQEECEACLCNK
;
A
#
# COMPACT_ATOMS: atom_id res chain seq x y z
N MET A 1 -10.57 -32.40 -30.92
CA MET A 1 -9.95 -31.12 -31.34
C MET A 1 -10.66 -29.92 -30.70
N LYS A 2 -11.99 -29.78 -30.83
CA LYS A 2 -12.77 -28.72 -30.19
C LYS A 2 -12.59 -28.63 -28.66
N ASN A 3 -12.55 -29.78 -27.96
CA ASN A 3 -12.36 -29.83 -26.50
C ASN A 3 -10.98 -29.34 -26.06
N ILE A 4 -9.92 -29.65 -26.83
CA ILE A 4 -8.57 -29.15 -26.58
C ILE A 4 -8.54 -27.62 -26.79
N LEU A 5 -9.25 -27.12 -27.80
CA LEU A 5 -9.41 -25.70 -28.06
C LEU A 5 -10.16 -24.98 -26.93
N TYR A 6 -11.20 -25.62 -26.35
CA TYR A 6 -11.91 -25.09 -25.18
C TYR A 6 -11.04 -25.07 -23.92
N SER A 7 -10.23 -26.11 -23.68
CA SER A 7 -9.31 -26.15 -22.55
C SER A 7 -8.22 -25.07 -22.65
N LEU A 8 -7.71 -24.80 -23.85
CA LEU A 8 -6.75 -23.71 -24.12
C LEU A 8 -7.37 -22.32 -23.90
N MET A 9 -8.62 -22.11 -24.31
CA MET A 9 -9.34 -20.86 -24.07
C MET A 9 -9.64 -20.63 -22.58
N LEU A 10 -9.93 -21.69 -21.82
CA LEU A 10 -10.18 -21.60 -20.39
C LEU A 10 -8.93 -21.18 -19.60
N LEU A 11 -7.76 -21.72 -19.96
CA LEU A 11 -6.47 -21.38 -19.35
C LEU A 11 -6.06 -19.92 -19.58
N LEU A 12 -6.38 -19.35 -20.75
CA LEU A 12 -6.16 -17.94 -21.06
C LEU A 12 -7.09 -17.00 -20.27
N GLY A 13 -8.31 -17.44 -19.95
CA GLY A 13 -9.28 -16.65 -19.19
C GLY A 13 -8.95 -16.52 -17.70
N VAL A 14 -8.34 -17.54 -17.10
CA VAL A 14 -7.99 -17.55 -15.66
C VAL A 14 -6.85 -16.57 -15.35
N ALA A 15 -5.96 -16.29 -16.30
CA ALA A 15 -4.86 -15.33 -16.14
C ALA A 15 -5.29 -13.86 -16.07
N LEU A 16 -6.55 -13.56 -16.41
CA LEU A 16 -7.12 -12.20 -16.40
C LEU A 16 -7.96 -11.91 -15.15
N ILE A 17 -8.06 -12.86 -14.22
CA ILE A 17 -8.74 -12.63 -12.94
C ILE A 17 -7.82 -11.74 -12.10
N SER A 18 -7.99 -10.43 -12.32
CA SER A 18 -7.29 -9.33 -11.67
C SER A 18 -7.35 -9.45 -10.15
N CYS A 19 -6.24 -9.10 -9.50
CA CYS A 19 -6.16 -8.96 -8.05
C CYS A 19 -7.19 -7.94 -7.57
N THR A 20 -8.22 -8.39 -6.84
CA THR A 20 -9.12 -7.51 -6.10
C THR A 20 -8.49 -7.24 -4.73
N LYS A 21 -7.87 -6.07 -4.54
CA LYS A 21 -7.51 -5.61 -3.19
C LYS A 21 -8.80 -5.35 -2.42
N ASN A 22 -8.95 -5.99 -1.25
CA ASN A 22 -10.07 -5.75 -0.35
C ASN A 22 -9.77 -4.50 0.49
N CYS A 23 -10.61 -3.47 0.35
CA CYS A 23 -10.42 -2.15 0.95
C CYS A 23 -11.30 -1.91 2.20
N ASP A 24 -12.00 -2.93 2.70
CA ASP A 24 -12.91 -2.76 3.84
C ASP A 24 -12.18 -2.62 5.19
N ASN A 25 -10.88 -2.91 5.24
CA ASN A 25 -10.07 -2.91 6.46
C ASN A 25 -8.72 -2.19 6.25
N GLN A 26 -8.74 -0.95 5.75
CA GLN A 26 -7.50 -0.18 5.63
C GLN A 26 -6.88 0.09 7.01
N PRO A 27 -5.54 0.01 7.15
CA PRO A 27 -4.86 0.44 8.35
C PRO A 27 -5.16 1.89 8.70
N THR A 28 -5.32 2.20 9.99
CA THR A 28 -5.52 3.58 10.46
C THR A 28 -4.36 4.50 10.11
N ALA A 29 -3.13 3.97 10.05
CA ALA A 29 -1.93 4.72 9.69
C ALA A 29 -1.87 5.17 8.21
N CYS A 30 -2.84 4.79 7.36
CA CYS A 30 -2.94 5.33 6.00
C CYS A 30 -3.23 6.84 5.97
N GLU A 31 -3.69 7.41 7.07
CA GLU A 31 -3.97 8.84 7.24
C GLU A 31 -2.89 9.56 8.07
N ASP A 32 -1.81 8.87 8.45
CA ASP A 32 -0.71 9.47 9.22
C ASP A 32 0.02 10.52 8.37
N GLU A 33 0.33 11.65 9.01
CA GLU A 33 1.11 12.74 8.42
C GLU A 33 2.43 12.93 9.16
N LEU A 34 3.40 13.56 8.49
CA LEU A 34 4.68 13.91 9.12
C LEU A 34 4.46 14.86 10.31
N PRO A 35 5.17 14.69 11.44
CA PRO A 35 4.96 15.53 12.60
C PRO A 35 5.37 16.97 12.29
N THR A 36 4.50 17.92 12.59
CA THR A 36 4.79 19.34 12.47
C THR A 36 4.84 19.99 13.85
N GLY A 37 5.87 20.81 14.10
CA GLY A 37 6.01 21.54 15.37
C GLY A 37 6.39 20.71 16.61
N THR A 38 6.76 19.43 16.44
CA THR A 38 7.17 18.56 17.55
C THR A 38 8.58 18.89 18.04
N VAL A 39 8.75 19.12 19.34
CA VAL A 39 10.04 19.41 19.99
C VAL A 39 10.66 18.10 20.52
N CYS A 40 11.01 17.20 19.61
CA CYS A 40 11.75 15.98 19.93
C CYS A 40 12.91 15.82 18.92
N GLN A 41 14.02 15.23 19.38
CA GLN A 41 15.29 15.24 18.63
C GLN A 41 15.66 13.88 18.03
N ALA A 42 14.88 12.82 18.28
CA ALA A 42 15.13 11.52 17.66
C ALA A 42 14.74 11.59 16.18
N TYR A 43 15.55 10.98 15.32
CA TYR A 43 15.33 10.89 13.88
C TYR A 43 14.86 9.49 13.53
N TYR A 44 13.78 9.41 12.75
CA TYR A 44 13.16 8.18 12.29
C TYR A 44 13.00 8.20 10.78
N THR A 45 12.91 7.02 10.20
CA THR A 45 12.56 6.80 8.81
C THR A 45 11.41 5.79 8.79
N SER A 46 10.33 6.12 8.08
CA SER A 46 9.13 5.26 8.01
C SER A 46 8.44 5.46 6.67
N TRP A 47 7.55 4.53 6.31
CA TRP A 47 6.75 4.61 5.10
C TRP A 47 5.44 5.34 5.38
N PHE A 48 5.09 6.27 4.50
CA PHE A 48 3.84 7.04 4.54
C PHE A 48 3.09 6.89 3.23
N TYR A 49 1.77 6.79 3.32
CA TYR A 49 0.92 6.76 2.15
C TYR A 49 0.62 8.20 1.69
N ASN A 50 0.96 8.50 0.44
CA ASN A 50 0.66 9.76 -0.21
C ASN A 50 -0.59 9.58 -1.10
N VAL A 51 -1.70 10.18 -0.67
CA VAL A 51 -2.99 10.10 -1.37
C VAL A 51 -3.00 10.86 -2.71
N ASP A 52 -2.18 11.90 -2.86
CA ASP A 52 -2.17 12.75 -4.06
C ASP A 52 -1.60 12.01 -5.26
N ASN A 53 -0.64 11.12 -5.02
CA ASN A 53 0.01 10.35 -6.07
C ASN A 53 -0.24 8.83 -5.97
N ASN A 54 -1.00 8.39 -4.97
CA ASN A 54 -1.35 7.00 -4.67
C ASN A 54 -0.09 6.11 -4.56
N LYS A 55 0.87 6.54 -3.73
CA LYS A 55 2.14 5.83 -3.50
C LYS A 55 2.51 5.79 -2.04
N CYS A 56 3.27 4.75 -1.69
CA CYS A 56 4.00 4.69 -0.45
C CYS A 56 5.40 5.25 -0.64
N GLU A 57 5.78 6.16 0.24
CA GLU A 57 7.07 6.85 0.19
C GLU A 57 7.77 6.70 1.54
N GLU A 58 9.05 6.34 1.50
CA GLU A 58 9.90 6.36 2.68
C GLU A 58 10.31 7.81 2.99
N GLN A 59 9.99 8.28 4.19
CA GLN A 59 10.24 9.67 4.60
C GLN A 59 10.96 9.69 5.94
N GLY A 60 11.93 10.60 6.05
CA GLY A 60 12.68 10.86 7.27
C GLY A 60 12.09 12.02 8.06
N TYR A 61 11.98 11.89 9.38
CA TYR A 61 11.41 12.92 10.24
C TYR A 61 12.00 12.89 11.65
N SER A 62 11.89 14.03 12.34
CA SER A 62 12.17 14.12 13.77
C SER A 62 10.90 13.90 14.58
N GLY A 63 10.99 13.14 15.67
CA GLY A 63 9.83 12.81 16.49
C GLY A 63 10.21 12.29 17.87
N CYS A 64 9.20 11.99 18.67
CA CYS A 64 9.39 11.36 19.99
C CYS A 64 9.24 9.84 19.91
N SER A 65 8.65 9.34 18.82
CA SER A 65 8.35 7.93 18.57
C SER A 65 8.20 7.75 17.05
N PRO A 66 8.39 6.54 16.52
CA PRO A 66 8.09 6.25 15.13
C PRO A 66 6.58 6.37 14.87
N ILE A 67 6.23 6.89 13.70
CA ILE A 67 4.89 7.03 13.13
C ILE A 67 4.92 6.54 11.67
N GLY A 68 3.77 6.18 11.09
CA GLY A 68 3.71 5.50 9.80
C GLY A 68 4.10 4.02 9.88
N PHE A 69 4.41 3.43 8.73
CA PHE A 69 4.68 1.99 8.60
C PHE A 69 6.16 1.65 8.64
N GLU A 70 6.50 0.47 9.16
CA GLU A 70 7.89 -0.03 9.18
C GLU A 70 8.32 -0.52 7.80
N THR A 71 7.38 -1.09 7.04
CA THR A 71 7.67 -1.67 5.72
C THR A 71 6.83 -1.06 4.61
N GLN A 72 7.36 -1.10 3.38
CA GLN A 72 6.63 -0.71 2.17
C GLN A 72 5.36 -1.57 2.00
N GLU A 73 5.44 -2.88 2.24
CA GLU A 73 4.32 -3.81 2.05
C GLU A 73 3.12 -3.46 2.94
N GLU A 74 3.36 -3.13 4.21
CA GLU A 74 2.31 -2.67 5.13
C GLU A 74 1.68 -1.37 4.66
N CYS A 75 2.50 -0.42 4.19
CA CYS A 75 1.99 0.81 3.62
C CYS A 75 1.18 0.55 2.34
N GLU A 76 1.58 -0.39 1.48
CA GLU A 76 0.90 -0.69 0.22
C GLU A 76 -0.48 -1.33 0.39
N ALA A 77 -0.85 -1.71 1.62
CA ALA A 77 -2.22 -2.01 2.00
C ALA A 77 -3.13 -0.76 1.92
N CYS A 78 -2.55 0.44 1.89
CA CYS A 78 -3.27 1.70 1.67
C CYS A 78 -3.65 1.96 0.20
N LEU A 79 -3.03 1.25 -0.75
CA LEU A 79 -3.30 1.38 -2.18
C LEU A 79 -4.66 0.79 -2.54
N CYS A 80 -5.70 1.61 -2.40
CA CYS A 80 -7.04 1.33 -2.90
C CYS A 80 -7.30 2.19 -4.14
N ASN A 81 -7.74 1.55 -5.23
CA ASN A 81 -8.23 2.28 -6.40
C ASN A 81 -9.56 2.94 -6.00
N LYS A 82 -9.57 4.26 -5.80
CA LYS A 82 -10.81 5.05 -5.71
C LYS A 82 -11.28 5.45 -7.10
#